data_AF-A0A1Y0VZI1-F1
#
_entry.id   AF-A0A1Y0VZI1-F1
#
_cell.length_a   1.000
_cell.length_b   1.000
_cell.length_c   1.000
_cell.angle_alpha   90.00
_cell.angle_beta   90.00
_cell.angle_gamma   90.00
#
_symmetry.space_group_name_H-M   'P 1'
#
loop_
_entity.id
_entity.type
_entity.pdbx_description
1 polymer ?
#
loop_
_entity_poly.entity_id
_entity_poly.type
_entity_poly.pdbx_seq_one_letter_code
_entity_poly.pdbx_strand_id
1 'polypeptide(L)' 'MQLEGILSGKTIVIMGVANKNSIAWGCTKAIMDQGAKVVLTYQNDRIKKV' A
#
# COMPACT_ATOMS: atom_id res chain seq x y z
N MET A 1 -6.31 11.04 -23.47
CA MET A 1 -5.65 11.65 -22.29
C MET A 1 -5.58 10.57 -21.23
N GLN A 2 -4.39 10.18 -20.82
CA GLN A 2 -4.20 9.16 -19.79
C GLN A 2 -4.62 9.81 -18.46
N LEU A 3 -5.76 9.39 -17.92
CA LEU A 3 -6.20 9.83 -16.59
C LEU A 3 -5.24 9.20 -15.59
N GLU A 4 -4.27 9.99 -15.13
CA GLU A 4 -3.46 9.59 -13.99
C GLU A 4 -4.38 9.27 -12.81
N GLY A 5 -4.11 8.17 -12.11
CA GLY A 5 -4.92 7.77 -10.95
C GLY A 5 -4.97 8.89 -9.90
N ILE A 6 -6.03 8.93 -9.10
CA ILE A 6 -6.29 10.06 -8.19
C ILE A 6 -5.18 10.28 -7.13
N LEU A 7 -4.31 9.29 -6.94
CA LEU A 7 -3.19 9.33 -6.00
C LEU A 7 -1.83 9.43 -6.71
N SER A 8 -1.80 9.72 -8.01
CA SER A 8 -0.57 9.93 -8.77
C SER A 8 0.36 10.93 -8.08
N GLY A 9 1.64 10.58 -7.98
CA GLY A 9 2.68 11.40 -7.37
C GLY A 9 2.66 11.47 -5.83
N LYS A 10 1.68 10.84 -5.15
CA LYS A 10 1.62 10.84 -3.68
C LYS A 10 2.45 9.69 -3.10
N THR A 11 3.17 9.97 -2.01
CA THR A 11 3.81 8.94 -1.18
C THR A 11 2.98 8.71 0.08
N ILE A 12 2.55 7.48 0.32
CA ILE A 12 1.63 7.12 1.41
C ILE A 12 2.26 6.04 2.28
N VAL A 13 2.23 6.25 3.60
CA VAL A 13 2.65 5.25 4.59
C VAL A 13 1.43 4.41 4.98
N ILE A 14 1.55 3.08 4.87
CA ILE A 14 0.53 2.13 5.30
C ILE A 14 1.08 1.30 6.46
N MET A 15 0.31 1.26 7.54
CA MET A 15 0.63 0.53 8.77
C MET A 15 -0.38 -0.60 9.00
N GLY A 16 0.06 -1.64 9.70
CA GLY A 16 -0.82 -2.77 10.06
C GLY A 16 -1.00 -3.82 8.95
N VAL A 17 -0.09 -3.88 7.97
CA VAL A 17 -0.08 -4.96 6.98
C VAL A 17 0.48 -6.22 7.63
N ALA A 18 -0.38 -7.20 7.88
CA ALA A 18 0.01 -8.48 8.49
C ALA A 18 0.31 -9.57 7.46
N ASN A 19 -0.46 -9.62 6.36
CA ASN A 19 -0.35 -10.58 5.26
C ASN A 19 -1.25 -10.14 4.10
N LYS A 20 -1.26 -10.92 3.01
CA LYS A 20 -2.08 -10.67 1.80
C LYS A 20 -3.60 -10.73 2.01
N ASN A 21 -4.06 -11.24 3.15
CA ASN A 21 -5.48 -11.30 3.51
C ASN A 21 -5.89 -10.17 4.47
N SER A 22 -4.94 -9.31 4.89
CA SER A 22 -5.24 -8.18 5.78
C SER A 22 -6.01 -7.07 5.05
N ILE A 23 -6.86 -6.35 5.78
CA ILE A 23 -7.59 -5.18 5.25
C ILE A 23 -6.60 -4.12 4.75
N ALA A 24 -5.52 -3.88 5.51
CA ALA A 24 -4.47 -2.93 5.15
C ALA A 24 -3.79 -3.28 3.81
N TRP A 25 -3.65 -4.58 3.48
CA TRP A 25 -3.16 -5.00 2.16
C TRP A 25 -4.16 -4.74 1.04
N GLY A 26 -5.46 -4.92 1.30
CA GLY A 26 -6.51 -4.52 0.37
C GLY A 26 -6.44 -3.03 0.03
N CYS A 27 -6.32 -2.18 1.06
CA CYS A 27 -6.11 -0.74 0.88
C CYS A 27 -4.83 -0.43 0.11
N THR A 28 -3.73 -1.15 0.41
CA THR A 28 -2.44 -1.00 -0.28
C THR A 28 -2.58 -1.17 -1.79
N LYS A 29 -3.25 -2.24 -2.23
CA LYS A 29 -3.47 -2.48 -3.67
C LYS A 29 -4.27 -1.35 -4.32
N ALA A 30 -5.42 -1.00 -3.74
CA ALA A 30 -6.26 0.05 -4.30
C ALA A 30 -5.52 1.39 -4.38
N ILE A 31 -4.66 1.70 -3.41
CA ILE A 31 -3.84 2.90 -3.39
C ILE A 31 -2.76 2.87 -4.49
N MET A 32 -2.08 1.74 -4.67
CA MET A 32 -1.09 1.55 -5.73
C MET A 32 -1.72 1.62 -7.13
N ASP A 33 -2.90 1.03 -7.30
CA ASP A 33 -3.67 1.07 -8.57
C ASP A 33 -4.07 2.51 -8.95
N GLN A 34 -4.15 3.41 -7.97
CA GLN A 34 -4.39 4.84 -8.18
C GLN A 34 -3.10 5.66 -8.36
N GLY A 35 -1.93 5.02 -8.56
CA GLY A 35 -0.67 5.68 -8.92
C GLY A 35 0.15 6.19 -7.74
N ALA A 36 -0.16 5.79 -6.51
CA ALA A 36 0.61 6.19 -5.34
C ALA A 36 1.89 5.35 -5.16
N LYS A 37 2.92 5.96 -4.59
CA LYS A 37 4.06 5.26 -4.01
C LYS A 37 3.74 4.87 -2.57
N VAL A 38 3.78 3.57 -2.25
CA VAL A 38 3.47 3.09 -0.90
C VAL A 38 4.74 2.75 -0.11
N VAL A 39 4.76 3.14 1.16
CA VAL A 39 5.73 2.70 2.17
C VAL A 39 5.01 1.81 3.17
N LEU A 40 5.44 0.57 3.30
CA LEU A 40 4.87 -0.38 4.25
C LEU A 40 5.67 -0.37 5.55
N THR A 41 4.96 -0.38 6.67
CA THR A 41 5.55 -0.68 7.98
C THR A 41 5.08 -2.06 8.44
N TYR A 42 5.96 -2.75 9.15
CA TYR A 42 5.69 -4.04 9.75
C TYR A 42 6.07 -3.98 11.23
N GLN A 43 5.30 -4.64 12.08
CA GLN A 43 5.49 -4.56 13.54
C GLN A 43 6.77 -5.28 13.99
N ASN A 44 7.15 -6.34 13.29
CA ASN A 44 8.29 -7.18 13.63
C ASN A 44 8.82 -7.89 12.37
N ASP A 45 10.08 -8.32 12.40
CA ASP A 45 10.73 -8.92 11.21
C ASP A 45 10.04 -10.20 10.72
N ARG A 46 9.23 -10.85 11.57
CA ARG A 46 8.41 -12.02 11.20
C ARG A 46 7.35 -11.68 10.15
N ILE A 47 6.86 -10.44 10.11
CA ILE A 47 5.83 -9.97 9.17
C ILE A 47 6.43 -9.46 7.85
N LYS A 48 7.76 -9.37 7.73
CA LYS A 48 8.45 -8.84 6.54
C LYS A 48 8.19 -9.63 5.24
N LYS A 49 7.60 -10.83 5.33
CA LYS A 49 7.22 -11.68 4.17
C LYS A 49 5.80 -11.40 3.68
N VAL A 50 5.46 -10.14 3.40
CA VAL A 50 4.20 -9.80 2.71
C VAL A 50 4.34 -10.10 1.22
#